data_AF-A0A133XV93-F1
#
_entry.id   AF-A0A133XV93-F1
#
_cell.length_a   1.000
_cell.length_b   1.000
_cell.length_c   1.000
_cell.angle_alpha   90.00
_cell.angle_beta   90.00
_cell.angle_gamma   90.00
#
_symmetry.space_group_name_H-M   'P 1'
#
loop_
_entity.id
_entity.type
_entity.pdbx_description
1 polymer ?
#
loop_
_entity_poly.entity_id
_entity_poly.type
_entity_poly.pdbx_seq_one_letter_code
_entity_poly.pdbx_strand_id
1 'polypeptide(L)'
;MSGLISNPPYNIKWEPYEDKRFIPESAPKSNANYAFIQTALAEIDHQAVFLLPMGVLSSSNKKEKEIRKWLLEEGYIQGVIALPKRMFESTSIPVCLLVIRKNRETKDVMMVDARTLGNEEVRYQKGQFGGSAHTNREYIKKVTVLSDERIEQLVDDVVHYKEGQGISCRVTLDQIQEQGWLLTPSRYMETEEKLSHRRDYREIVTDINKIARLRNALKLVINETLAKKLHLEMTAEALKKDKEETKQLNQTIKALIGEELILKDYLQLTKNKNQMEFKQNDGEIQSEMMVILFNMWKSHIMFLNNMENEYLSELRDALLPELMSGKLDLEKLGI
;
A
#
# COMPACT_ATOMS: atom_id res chain seq x y z
N MET A 1 2.08 46.67 0.43
CA MET A 1 0.74 46.20 -0.03
C MET A 1 0.00 45.60 1.18
N SER A 2 -1.25 45.97 1.46
CA SER A 2 -1.94 45.51 2.68
C SER A 2 -2.24 44.00 2.69
N GLY A 3 -2.63 43.42 1.56
CA GLY A 3 -2.92 41.99 1.44
C GLY A 3 -2.53 41.41 0.08
N LEU A 4 -2.14 40.13 0.04
CA LEU A 4 -1.80 39.41 -1.18
C LEU A 4 -2.44 38.01 -1.20
N ILE A 5 -2.98 37.60 -2.35
CA ILE A 5 -3.45 36.22 -2.58
C ILE A 5 -2.70 35.68 -3.79
N SER A 6 -2.16 34.46 -3.69
CA SER A 6 -1.37 33.87 -4.78
C SER A 6 -1.62 32.39 -4.94
N ASN A 7 -1.82 31.97 -6.20
CA ASN A 7 -1.76 30.59 -6.64
C ASN A 7 -0.60 30.47 -7.64
N PRO A 8 0.66 30.40 -7.15
CA PRO A 8 1.83 30.39 -8.03
C PRO A 8 1.92 29.06 -8.81
N PRO A 9 2.66 29.00 -9.91
CA PRO A 9 2.94 27.73 -10.58
C PRO A 9 3.77 26.82 -9.66
N TYR A 10 3.29 25.59 -9.45
CA TYR A 10 3.86 24.70 -8.45
C TYR A 10 5.17 24.06 -8.90
N ASN A 11 6.13 23.99 -7.98
CA ASN A 11 7.37 23.22 -8.13
C ASN A 11 8.18 23.60 -9.38
N ILE A 12 8.05 24.84 -9.87
CA ILE A 12 8.83 25.29 -11.02
C ILE A 12 10.31 25.37 -10.64
N LYS A 13 11.15 24.97 -11.59
CA LYS A 13 12.58 25.26 -11.52
C LYS A 13 12.78 26.77 -11.73
N TRP A 14 13.77 27.32 -11.06
CA TRP A 14 14.12 28.74 -11.16
C TRP A 14 15.62 28.91 -10.94
N GLU A 15 16.16 30.08 -11.25
CA GLU A 15 17.55 30.42 -10.96
C GLU A 15 17.61 31.33 -9.73
N PRO A 16 18.10 30.84 -8.58
CA PRO A 16 18.29 31.66 -7.40
C PRO A 16 19.29 32.78 -7.67
N TYR A 17 18.99 33.98 -7.17
CA TYR A 17 19.87 35.15 -7.24
C TYR A 17 20.01 35.78 -5.84
N GLU A 18 21.05 36.58 -5.66
CA GLU A 18 21.28 37.30 -4.40
C GLU A 18 20.30 38.46 -4.26
N ASP A 19 19.49 38.42 -3.20
CA ASP A 19 18.56 39.49 -2.87
C ASP A 19 18.23 39.42 -1.37
N LYS A 20 18.13 40.59 -0.73
CA LYS A 20 17.83 40.72 0.70
C LYS A 20 16.50 40.09 1.14
N ARG A 21 15.57 39.84 0.21
CA ARG A 21 14.27 39.22 0.49
C ARG A 21 14.38 37.74 0.87
N PHE A 22 15.45 37.06 0.46
CA PHE A 22 15.61 35.63 0.64
C PHE A 22 16.30 35.30 1.96
N ILE A 23 15.49 35.26 3.03
CA ILE A 23 15.93 34.96 4.40
C ILE A 23 15.37 33.60 4.84
N PRO A 24 16.16 32.72 5.50
CA PRO A 24 17.59 32.85 5.79
C PRO A 24 18.46 32.57 4.56
N GLU A 25 17.89 31.94 3.54
CA GLU A 25 18.54 31.65 2.26
C GLU A 25 17.49 31.57 1.14
N SER A 26 17.93 31.54 -0.11
CA SER A 26 17.06 31.33 -1.27
C SER A 26 16.54 29.90 -1.34
N ALA A 27 15.30 29.74 -1.83
CA ALA A 27 14.72 28.43 -2.14
C ALA A 27 15.60 27.62 -3.12
N PRO A 28 15.53 26.28 -3.12
CA PRO A 28 16.38 25.47 -3.99
C PRO A 28 16.05 25.69 -5.47
N LYS A 29 17.06 25.59 -6.35
CA LYS A 29 16.93 25.68 -7.82
C LYS A 29 15.82 24.78 -8.40
N SER A 30 15.58 23.64 -7.76
CA SER A 30 14.57 22.67 -8.18
C SER A 30 13.12 23.08 -7.86
N ASN A 31 12.89 24.06 -6.98
CA ASN A 31 11.56 24.41 -6.51
C ASN A 31 11.45 25.87 -6.03
N ALA A 32 10.66 26.68 -6.74
CA ALA A 32 10.45 28.09 -6.42
C ALA A 32 9.34 28.37 -5.39
N ASN A 33 8.64 27.37 -4.85
CA ASN A 33 7.49 27.60 -3.95
C ASN A 33 7.83 28.55 -2.79
N TYR A 34 8.97 28.34 -2.12
CA TYR A 34 9.42 29.22 -1.04
C TYR A 34 9.95 30.57 -1.51
N ALA A 35 10.45 30.69 -2.75
CA ALA A 35 10.84 31.97 -3.32
C ALA A 35 9.63 32.90 -3.50
N PHE A 36 8.48 32.35 -3.90
CA PHE A 36 7.22 33.10 -3.95
C PHE A 36 6.76 33.57 -2.56
N ILE A 37 6.86 32.70 -1.54
CA ILE A 37 6.51 33.05 -0.15
C ILE A 37 7.41 34.18 0.36
N GLN A 38 8.73 34.04 0.22
CA GLN A 38 9.70 35.05 0.65
C GLN A 38 9.51 36.38 -0.08
N THR A 39 9.23 36.34 -1.38
CA THR A 39 8.95 37.54 -2.17
C THR A 39 7.70 38.26 -1.67
N ALA A 40 6.58 37.56 -1.44
CA ALA A 40 5.40 38.20 -0.89
C ALA A 40 5.66 38.73 0.52
N LEU A 41 6.36 37.98 1.37
CA LEU A 41 6.70 38.43 2.73
C LEU A 41 7.48 39.74 2.72
N ALA A 42 8.35 39.97 1.73
CA ALA A 42 9.07 41.24 1.59
C ALA A 42 8.19 42.43 1.18
N GLU A 43 7.10 42.18 0.43
CA GLU A 43 6.25 43.22 -0.20
C GLU A 43 4.95 43.52 0.57
N ILE A 44 4.49 42.60 1.42
CA ILE A 44 3.26 42.78 2.20
C ILE A 44 3.51 43.57 3.48
N ASP A 45 2.52 44.36 3.88
CA ASP A 45 2.50 45.08 5.16
C ASP A 45 1.77 44.27 6.24
N HIS A 46 0.79 43.44 5.86
CA HIS A 46 -0.05 42.71 6.81
C HIS A 46 -0.15 41.20 6.51
N GLN A 47 -0.79 40.78 5.40
CA GLN A 47 -1.09 39.34 5.19
C GLN A 47 -0.92 38.87 3.74
N ALA A 48 -0.49 37.62 3.56
CA ALA A 48 -0.55 36.89 2.31
C ALA A 48 -1.20 35.51 2.49
N VAL A 49 -1.98 35.06 1.51
CA VAL A 49 -2.55 33.71 1.47
C VAL A 49 -2.09 33.02 0.20
N PHE A 50 -1.47 31.86 0.36
CA PHE A 50 -0.92 31.07 -0.74
C PHE A 50 -1.67 29.76 -0.91
N LEU A 51 -2.07 29.45 -2.15
CA LEU A 51 -2.52 28.13 -2.54
C LEU A 51 -1.32 27.34 -3.09
N LEU A 52 -0.89 26.30 -2.38
CA LEU A 52 0.37 25.59 -2.64
C LEU A 52 0.19 24.07 -2.57
N PRO A 53 1.10 23.28 -3.17
CA PRO A 53 1.08 21.82 -3.00
C PRO A 53 1.45 21.42 -1.58
N MET A 54 0.84 20.36 -1.06
CA MET A 54 1.07 19.86 0.32
C MET A 54 2.54 19.65 0.69
N GLY A 55 3.41 19.38 -0.29
CA GLY A 55 4.84 19.19 -0.09
C GLY A 55 5.55 20.36 0.59
N VAL A 56 5.05 21.60 0.48
CA VAL A 56 5.64 22.75 1.17
C VAL A 56 5.62 22.57 2.70
N LEU A 57 4.63 21.84 3.23
CA LEU A 57 4.43 21.65 4.67
C LEU A 57 5.41 20.64 5.27
N SER A 58 6.00 19.76 4.46
CA SER A 58 6.74 18.59 4.96
C SER A 58 8.01 18.24 4.18
N SER A 59 8.46 19.11 3.27
CA SER A 59 9.65 18.82 2.47
C SER A 59 10.88 18.56 3.34
N SER A 60 11.63 17.53 2.95
CA SER A 60 12.92 17.15 3.53
C SER A 60 14.11 17.87 2.88
N ASN A 61 13.89 18.68 1.84
CA ASN A 61 14.94 19.52 1.28
C ASN A 61 15.48 20.47 2.37
N LYS A 62 16.80 20.46 2.56
CA LYS A 62 17.46 21.24 3.62
C LYS A 62 17.07 22.73 3.57
N LYS A 63 17.17 23.37 2.40
CA LYS A 63 16.87 24.80 2.25
C LYS A 63 15.41 25.12 2.56
N GLU A 64 14.48 24.31 2.03
CA GLU A 64 13.04 24.50 2.28
C GLU A 64 12.67 24.27 3.75
N LYS A 65 13.35 23.32 4.41
CA LYS A 65 13.20 23.11 5.86
C LYS A 65 13.70 24.29 6.67
N GLU A 66 14.87 24.85 6.34
CA GLU A 66 15.42 26.03 7.04
C GLU A 66 14.54 27.27 6.82
N ILE A 67 14.06 27.51 5.60
CA ILE A 67 13.13 28.63 5.33
C ILE A 67 11.82 28.45 6.11
N ARG A 68 11.24 27.24 6.11
CA ARG A 68 10.02 26.94 6.88
C ARG A 68 10.23 27.16 8.37
N LYS A 69 11.35 26.67 8.91
CA LYS A 69 11.74 26.87 10.30
C LYS A 69 11.84 28.36 10.63
N TRP A 70 12.55 29.15 9.84
CA TRP A 70 12.66 30.59 10.03
C TRP A 70 11.30 31.29 10.00
N LEU A 71 10.43 30.95 9.04
CA LEU A 71 9.07 31.51 8.98
C LEU A 71 8.24 31.21 10.24
N LEU A 72 8.47 30.07 10.89
CA LEU A 72 7.81 29.68 12.14
C LEU A 72 8.41 30.39 13.34
N GLU A 73 9.74 30.43 13.43
CA GLU A 73 10.48 31.07 14.52
C GLU A 73 10.22 32.58 14.56
N GLU A 74 10.09 33.23 13.40
CA GLU A 74 9.70 34.64 13.31
C GLU A 74 8.19 34.86 13.48
N GLY A 75 7.41 33.78 13.58
CA GLY A 75 5.96 33.86 13.74
C GLY A 75 5.25 34.39 12.51
N TYR A 76 5.75 34.18 11.30
CA TYR A 76 5.08 34.63 10.07
C TYR A 76 3.96 33.70 9.61
N ILE A 77 3.97 32.43 9.99
CA ILE A 77 2.93 31.47 9.59
C ILE A 77 1.77 31.53 10.58
N GLN A 78 0.64 32.12 10.19
CA GLN A 78 -0.57 32.17 11.01
C GLN A 78 -1.33 30.85 11.02
N GLY A 79 -1.44 30.22 9.86
CA GLY A 79 -2.24 29.01 9.74
C GLY A 79 -1.98 28.23 8.47
N VAL A 80 -2.33 26.95 8.54
CA VAL A 80 -2.25 25.98 7.46
C VAL A 80 -3.58 25.27 7.35
N ILE A 81 -4.18 25.34 6.17
CA ILE A 81 -5.43 24.62 5.86
C ILE A 81 -5.12 23.55 4.81
N ALA A 82 -5.13 22.28 5.19
CA ALA A 82 -5.02 21.16 4.27
C ALA A 82 -6.37 20.95 3.57
N LEU A 83 -6.42 21.15 2.26
CA LEU A 83 -7.66 21.12 1.49
C LEU A 83 -7.97 19.72 0.94
N PRO A 84 -9.25 19.43 0.62
CA PRO A 84 -9.62 18.21 -0.09
C PRO A 84 -8.83 17.96 -1.38
N LYS A 85 -8.71 16.69 -1.75
CA LYS A 85 -8.21 16.30 -3.09
C LYS A 85 -9.24 16.63 -4.17
N ARG A 86 -8.81 16.74 -5.43
CA ARG A 86 -9.68 16.96 -6.61
C ARG A 86 -10.46 18.29 -6.58
N MET A 87 -9.92 19.35 -5.97
CA MET A 87 -10.53 20.68 -6.04
C MET A 87 -10.26 21.42 -7.35
N PHE A 88 -9.28 20.99 -8.15
CA PHE A 88 -9.00 21.56 -9.47
C PHE A 88 -9.55 20.69 -10.59
N GLU A 89 -10.00 21.34 -11.67
CA GLU A 89 -10.47 20.66 -12.87
C GLU A 89 -9.35 20.00 -13.70
N SER A 90 -8.10 20.41 -13.47
CA SER A 90 -6.92 19.98 -14.24
C SER A 90 -6.07 18.94 -13.51
N THR A 91 -6.22 18.79 -12.19
CA THR A 91 -5.40 17.89 -11.38
C THR A 91 -6.11 17.41 -10.12
N SER A 92 -5.83 16.17 -9.72
CA SER A 92 -6.29 15.60 -8.46
C SER A 92 -5.35 15.88 -7.28
N ILE A 93 -4.24 16.61 -7.50
CA ILE A 93 -3.22 16.88 -6.49
C ILE A 93 -3.86 17.62 -5.29
N PRO A 94 -3.67 17.13 -4.06
CA PRO A 94 -4.10 17.85 -2.86
C PRO A 94 -3.21 19.08 -2.64
N VAL A 95 -3.83 20.16 -2.19
CA VAL A 95 -3.19 21.46 -1.93
C VAL A 95 -3.47 21.92 -0.51
N CYS A 96 -2.75 22.94 -0.08
CA CYS A 96 -3.01 23.64 1.17
C CYS A 96 -3.11 25.14 0.93
N LEU A 97 -3.82 25.82 1.83
CA LEU A 97 -3.66 27.25 2.04
C LEU A 97 -2.61 27.48 3.13
N LEU A 98 -1.62 28.31 2.82
CA LEU A 98 -0.64 28.81 3.78
C LEU A 98 -0.90 30.29 4.04
N VAL A 99 -1.23 30.62 5.29
CA VAL A 99 -1.55 31.99 5.72
C VAL A 99 -0.32 32.60 6.35
N ILE A 100 0.25 33.60 5.67
CA ILE A 100 1.40 34.38 6.12
C ILE A 100 0.91 35.71 6.67
N ARG A 101 1.32 36.10 7.88
CA ARG A 101 0.91 37.36 8.49
C ARG A 101 2.02 37.98 9.35
N LYS A 102 2.22 39.29 9.19
CA LYS A 102 3.15 40.10 9.97
C LYS A 102 2.48 40.65 11.24
N ASN A 103 3.30 41.11 12.20
CA ASN A 103 2.87 41.82 13.41
C ASN A 103 1.86 41.01 14.24
N ARG A 104 2.13 39.72 14.43
CA ARG A 104 1.28 38.82 15.21
C ARG A 104 1.70 38.85 16.68
N GLU A 105 0.71 38.79 17.57
CA GLU A 105 0.94 38.72 19.02
C GLU A 105 1.43 37.34 19.48
N THR A 106 1.18 36.30 18.68
CA THR A 106 1.59 34.92 18.96
C THR A 106 2.30 34.30 17.75
N LYS A 107 3.18 33.33 18.04
CA LYS A 107 3.83 32.47 17.05
C LYS A 107 3.09 31.15 16.81
N ASP A 108 2.02 30.89 17.56
CA ASP A 108 1.23 29.65 17.43
C ASP A 108 0.63 29.53 16.04
N VAL A 109 0.55 28.33 15.49
CA VAL A 109 0.02 28.10 14.14
C VAL A 109 -1.35 27.45 14.26
N MET A 110 -2.33 28.00 13.54
CA MET A 110 -3.61 27.34 13.39
C MET A 110 -3.50 26.22 12.35
N MET A 111 -3.66 24.97 12.78
CA MET A 111 -3.65 23.80 11.90
C MET A 111 -5.09 23.40 11.60
N VAL A 112 -5.43 23.25 10.33
CA VAL A 112 -6.79 22.89 9.90
C VAL A 112 -6.74 21.76 8.87
N ASP A 113 -7.43 20.66 9.13
CA ASP A 113 -7.53 19.50 8.24
C ASP A 113 -8.92 19.42 7.61
N ALA A 114 -9.09 20.12 6.49
CA ALA A 114 -10.34 20.16 5.75
C ALA A 114 -10.46 19.02 4.73
N ARG A 115 -9.52 18.05 4.69
CA ARG A 115 -9.43 17.07 3.60
C ARG A 115 -10.68 16.20 3.42
N THR A 116 -11.45 16.02 4.50
CA THR A 116 -12.67 15.20 4.56
C THR A 116 -13.97 16.01 4.47
N LEU A 117 -13.89 17.35 4.40
CA LEU A 117 -15.07 18.24 4.49
C LEU A 117 -15.71 18.55 3.13
N GLY A 118 -15.14 18.03 2.04
CA GLY A 118 -15.58 18.35 0.68
C GLY A 118 -16.71 17.47 0.16
N ASN A 119 -17.62 18.07 -0.60
CA ASN A 119 -18.70 17.40 -1.33
C ASN A 119 -18.29 17.17 -2.79
N GLU A 120 -18.75 16.08 -3.40
CA GLU A 120 -18.53 15.83 -4.83
C GLU A 120 -19.52 16.63 -5.67
N GLU A 121 -19.02 17.41 -6.63
CA GLU A 121 -19.79 18.12 -7.64
C GLU A 121 -19.39 17.59 -9.03
N VAL A 122 -20.39 17.41 -9.91
CA VAL A 122 -20.18 17.00 -11.29
C VAL A 122 -20.32 18.21 -12.19
N ARG A 123 -19.24 18.54 -12.92
CA ARG A 123 -19.20 19.65 -13.88
C ARG A 123 -19.06 19.13 -15.30
N TYR A 124 -19.71 19.84 -16.23
CA TYR A 124 -19.65 19.56 -17.66
C TYR A 124 -18.85 20.67 -18.33
N GLN A 125 -17.80 20.30 -19.07
CA GLN A 125 -16.91 21.27 -19.72
C GLN A 125 -16.68 20.86 -21.17
N LYS A 126 -16.86 21.80 -22.10
CA LYS A 126 -16.49 21.59 -23.51
C LYS A 126 -14.98 21.81 -23.70
N GLY A 127 -14.38 21.12 -24.67
CA GLY A 127 -12.99 21.38 -25.05
C GLY A 127 -12.81 22.82 -25.53
N GLN A 128 -11.82 23.53 -24.99
CA GLN A 128 -11.58 24.94 -25.36
C GLN A 128 -10.63 25.12 -26.55
N PHE A 129 -9.79 24.13 -26.84
CA PHE A 129 -8.75 24.20 -27.87
C PHE A 129 -8.71 22.91 -28.70
N GLY A 130 -8.44 23.04 -30.01
CA GLY A 130 -8.40 21.93 -30.97
C GLY A 130 -9.41 22.08 -32.12
N GLY A 131 -9.56 21.04 -32.95
CA GLY A 131 -10.54 21.02 -34.04
C GLY A 131 -11.99 20.90 -33.56
N SER A 132 -12.96 20.97 -34.47
CA SER A 132 -14.41 20.91 -34.19
C SER A 132 -14.83 19.67 -33.38
N ALA A 133 -14.13 18.55 -33.53
CA ALA A 133 -14.34 17.35 -32.73
C ALA A 133 -13.98 17.52 -31.24
N HIS A 134 -12.96 18.34 -30.92
CA HIS A 134 -12.56 18.63 -29.54
C HIS A 134 -13.47 19.68 -28.89
N THR A 135 -13.86 20.71 -29.64
CA THR A 135 -14.70 21.80 -29.11
C THR A 135 -16.17 21.40 -28.92
N ASN A 136 -16.65 20.41 -29.67
CA ASN A 136 -18.00 19.85 -29.50
C ASN A 136 -18.11 18.73 -28.45
N ARG A 137 -16.98 18.23 -27.93
CA ARG A 137 -16.99 17.16 -26.92
C ARG A 137 -17.21 17.73 -25.51
N GLU A 138 -18.17 17.17 -24.78
CA GLU A 138 -18.38 17.44 -23.38
C GLU A 138 -17.60 16.45 -22.50
N TYR A 139 -16.80 16.99 -21.59
CA TYR A 139 -16.04 16.26 -20.60
C TYR A 139 -16.75 16.37 -19.25
N ILE A 140 -17.02 15.22 -18.64
CA ILE A 140 -17.57 15.14 -17.29
C ILE A 140 -16.40 15.16 -16.31
N LYS A 141 -16.39 16.14 -15.41
CA LYS A 141 -15.37 16.29 -14.36
C LYS A 141 -16.01 16.20 -12.98
N LYS A 142 -15.46 15.32 -12.15
CA LYS A 142 -15.82 15.24 -10.73
C LYS A 142 -14.83 16.07 -9.94
N VAL A 143 -15.31 17.14 -9.33
CA VAL A 143 -14.52 18.03 -8.49
C VAL A 143 -15.04 17.99 -7.06
N THR A 144 -14.16 18.26 -6.11
CA THR A 144 -14.52 18.40 -4.71
C THR A 144 -14.72 19.87 -4.40
N VAL A 145 -15.84 20.23 -3.77
CA VAL A 145 -16.16 21.60 -3.36
C VAL A 145 -16.47 21.67 -1.87
N LEU A 146 -16.13 22.80 -1.26
CA LEU A 146 -16.52 23.13 0.11
C LEU A 146 -17.80 23.96 0.05
N SER A 147 -18.76 23.72 0.96
CA SER A 147 -19.93 24.59 1.09
C SER A 147 -19.54 25.93 1.72
N ASP A 148 -20.34 26.97 1.49
CA ASP A 148 -20.10 28.31 2.04
C ASP A 148 -19.99 28.28 3.57
N GLU A 149 -20.87 27.54 4.23
CA GLU A 149 -20.85 27.30 5.69
C GLU A 149 -19.50 26.73 6.16
N ARG A 150 -18.91 25.81 5.39
CA ARG A 150 -17.59 25.23 5.71
C ARG A 150 -16.49 26.24 5.46
N ILE A 151 -16.58 27.04 4.39
CA ILE A 151 -15.59 28.09 4.13
C ILE A 151 -15.60 29.11 5.27
N GLU A 152 -16.79 29.56 5.71
CA GLU A 152 -16.94 30.48 6.83
C GLU A 152 -16.36 29.90 8.12
N GLN A 153 -16.65 28.62 8.43
CA GLN A 153 -16.06 27.92 9.57
C GLN A 153 -14.52 27.92 9.50
N LEU A 154 -13.93 27.54 8.36
CA LEU A 154 -12.47 27.44 8.20
C LEU A 154 -11.80 28.82 8.32
N VAL A 155 -12.44 29.88 7.84
CA VAL A 155 -11.96 31.25 7.99
C VAL A 155 -12.02 31.67 9.46
N ASP A 156 -13.13 31.41 10.14
CA ASP A 156 -13.35 31.72 11.55
C ASP A 156 -12.33 31.00 12.46
N ASP A 157 -12.06 29.73 12.19
CA ASP A 157 -11.05 28.92 12.88
C ASP A 157 -9.66 29.55 12.80
N VAL A 158 -9.24 30.02 11.63
CA VAL A 158 -7.91 30.65 11.44
C VAL A 158 -7.84 32.08 11.98
N VAL A 159 -8.90 32.87 11.82
CA VAL A 159 -8.92 34.28 12.25
C VAL A 159 -8.97 34.38 13.78
N HIS A 160 -9.79 33.54 14.42
CA HIS A 160 -10.04 33.60 15.86
C HIS A 160 -9.34 32.49 16.65
N TYR A 161 -8.49 31.69 16.00
CA TYR A 161 -7.80 30.53 16.60
C TYR A 161 -8.77 29.59 17.32
N LYS A 162 -9.95 29.34 16.72
CA LYS A 162 -10.95 28.44 17.31
C LYS A 162 -10.57 27.00 17.06
N GLU A 163 -10.50 26.24 18.15
CA GLU A 163 -10.24 24.81 18.09
C GLU A 163 -11.56 24.04 17.92
N GLY A 164 -11.57 23.08 17.00
CA GLY A 164 -12.72 22.26 16.67
C GLY A 164 -12.34 20.79 16.66
N GLN A 165 -13.17 19.93 17.27
CA GLN A 165 -12.92 18.50 17.41
C GLN A 165 -12.56 17.85 16.06
N GLY A 166 -11.30 17.41 15.93
CA GLY A 166 -10.78 16.68 14.76
C GLY A 166 -10.63 17.48 13.46
N ILE A 167 -10.91 18.79 13.44
CA ILE A 167 -10.81 19.64 12.24
C ILE A 167 -9.74 20.70 12.40
N SER A 168 -9.67 21.35 13.56
CA SER A 168 -8.86 22.54 13.75
C SER A 168 -8.23 22.55 15.15
N CYS A 169 -6.92 22.78 15.23
CA CYS A 169 -6.20 22.87 16.50
C CYS A 169 -5.15 23.98 16.46
N ARG A 170 -4.95 24.62 17.61
CA ARG A 170 -3.91 25.62 17.80
C ARG A 170 -2.64 24.92 18.27
N VAL A 171 -1.55 25.11 17.55
CA VAL A 171 -0.29 24.40 17.82
C VAL A 171 0.80 25.40 18.18
N THR A 172 1.49 25.16 19.29
CA THR A 172 2.59 26.02 19.75
C THR A 172 3.87 25.77 18.95
N LEU A 173 4.79 26.74 18.99
CA LEU A 173 6.10 26.61 18.34
C LEU A 173 6.88 25.40 18.86
N ASP A 174 6.81 25.13 20.17
CA ASP A 174 7.49 24.00 20.81
C ASP A 174 6.98 22.66 20.29
N GLN A 175 5.66 22.49 20.17
CA GLN A 175 5.05 21.30 19.58
C GLN A 175 5.47 21.11 18.11
N ILE A 176 5.63 22.20 17.36
CA ILE A 176 6.09 22.15 15.97
C ILE A 176 7.57 21.74 15.89
N GLN A 177 8.40 22.24 16.81
CA GLN A 177 9.80 21.88 16.93
C GLN A 177 9.97 20.39 17.26
N GLU A 178 9.21 19.86 18.23
CA GLU A 178 9.20 18.43 18.61
C GLU A 178 8.86 17.52 17.43
N GLN A 179 7.95 17.98 16.54
CA GLN A 179 7.56 17.28 15.33
C GLN A 179 8.49 17.55 14.13
N GLY A 180 9.66 18.14 14.36
CA GLY A 180 10.70 18.32 13.34
C GLY A 180 10.40 19.42 12.31
N TRP A 181 9.64 20.45 12.70
CA TRP A 181 9.23 21.58 11.85
C TRP A 181 8.32 21.16 10.69
N LEU A 182 7.46 20.17 10.90
CA LEU A 182 6.51 19.68 9.90
C LEU A 182 5.14 20.32 10.12
N LEU A 183 4.51 20.88 9.10
CA LEU A 183 3.23 21.58 9.24
C LEU A 183 2.04 20.77 8.71
N THR A 184 2.10 19.44 8.78
CA THR A 184 1.00 18.58 8.36
C THR A 184 -0.06 18.53 9.47
N PRO A 185 -1.28 19.07 9.28
CA PRO A 185 -2.28 19.22 10.36
C PRO A 185 -2.59 17.92 11.10
N SER A 186 -2.69 16.79 10.40
CA SER A 186 -2.98 15.48 11.01
C SER A 186 -1.93 14.96 11.99
N ARG A 187 -0.76 15.60 12.12
CA ARG A 187 0.23 15.28 13.15
C ARG A 187 -0.13 15.85 14.53
N TYR A 188 -1.01 16.85 14.53
CA TYR A 188 -1.37 17.64 15.70
C TYR A 188 -2.83 17.44 16.13
N MET A 189 -3.57 16.61 15.39
CA MET A 189 -4.97 16.35 15.65
C MET A 189 -5.11 14.94 16.19
N GLU A 190 -5.79 14.81 17.33
CA GLU A 190 -6.28 13.52 17.79
C GLU A 190 -7.28 13.02 16.76
N THR A 191 -6.89 11.96 16.05
CA THR A 191 -7.84 11.26 15.19
C THR A 191 -8.69 10.43 16.14
N GLU A 192 -9.99 10.71 16.27
CA GLU A 192 -10.89 9.73 16.85
C GLU A 192 -10.70 8.44 16.04
N GLU A 193 -10.10 7.42 16.67
CA GLU A 193 -10.14 6.08 16.13
C GLU A 193 -11.62 5.73 16.02
N LYS A 194 -12.18 5.84 14.81
CA LYS A 194 -13.43 5.15 14.51
C LYS A 194 -13.14 3.69 14.79
N LEU A 195 -13.61 3.23 15.95
CA LEU A 195 -13.70 1.83 16.32
C LEU A 195 -14.60 1.18 15.27
N SER A 196 -14.02 0.83 14.13
CA SER A 196 -14.64 -0.14 13.24
C SER A 196 -14.87 -1.38 14.10
N HIS A 197 -16.05 -1.97 13.99
CA HIS A 197 -16.41 -3.18 14.69
C HIS A 197 -15.31 -4.24 14.44
N ARG A 198 -14.38 -4.39 15.37
CA ARG A 198 -13.29 -5.36 15.27
C ARG A 198 -13.86 -6.69 15.72
N ARG A 199 -13.73 -7.70 14.87
CA ARG A 199 -14.08 -9.08 15.21
C ARG A 199 -13.23 -9.54 16.39
N ASP A 200 -13.79 -10.42 17.23
CA ASP A 200 -13.09 -10.97 18.38
C ASP A 200 -11.76 -11.62 17.97
N TYR A 201 -10.70 -11.36 18.73
CA TYR A 201 -9.36 -11.83 18.41
C TYR A 201 -9.26 -13.36 18.43
N ARG A 202 -10.01 -14.05 19.30
CA ARG A 202 -10.02 -15.52 19.38
C ARG A 202 -10.68 -16.11 18.15
N GLU A 203 -11.74 -15.48 17.66
CA GLU A 203 -12.35 -15.90 16.40
C GLU A 203 -11.40 -15.75 15.21
N ILE A 204 -10.65 -14.64 15.15
CA ILE A 204 -9.65 -14.42 14.11
C ILE A 204 -8.54 -15.49 14.20
N VAL A 205 -8.01 -15.76 15.38
CA VAL A 205 -6.99 -16.81 15.59
C VAL A 205 -7.52 -18.19 15.21
N THR A 206 -8.77 -18.49 15.59
CA THR A 206 -9.43 -19.76 15.26
C THR A 206 -9.48 -19.99 13.74
N ASP A 207 -9.85 -18.97 12.97
CA ASP A 207 -9.89 -19.07 11.51
C ASP A 207 -8.50 -19.21 10.88
N ILE A 208 -7.51 -18.48 11.39
CA ILE A 208 -6.12 -18.62 10.93
C ILE A 208 -5.62 -20.04 11.19
N ASN A 209 -5.91 -20.59 12.38
CA ASN A 209 -5.54 -21.94 12.77
C ASN A 209 -6.25 -23.00 11.94
N LYS A 210 -7.53 -22.79 11.59
CA LYS A 210 -8.26 -23.65 10.66
C LYS A 210 -7.57 -23.71 9.29
N ILE A 211 -7.13 -22.57 8.75
CA ILE A 211 -6.39 -22.52 7.49
C ILE A 211 -5.04 -23.25 7.61
N ALA A 212 -4.33 -23.08 8.72
CA ALA A 212 -3.07 -23.79 8.97
C ALA A 212 -3.27 -25.31 9.04
N ARG A 213 -4.31 -25.78 9.75
CA ARG A 213 -4.68 -27.22 9.78
C ARG A 213 -5.01 -27.75 8.39
N LEU A 214 -5.82 -27.03 7.60
CA LEU A 214 -6.17 -27.43 6.23
C LEU A 214 -4.93 -27.59 5.34
N ARG A 215 -3.95 -26.66 5.43
CA ARG A 215 -2.68 -26.80 4.71
C ARG A 215 -1.89 -28.02 5.20
N ASN A 216 -1.81 -28.18 6.52
CA ASN A 216 -1.01 -29.23 7.13
C ASN A 216 -1.61 -30.62 6.92
N ALA A 217 -2.93 -30.73 6.72
CA ALA A 217 -3.66 -31.99 6.59
C ALA A 217 -2.98 -32.94 5.60
N LEU A 218 -2.47 -32.42 4.48
CA LEU A 218 -1.68 -33.18 3.52
C LEU A 218 -0.24 -32.69 3.44
N LYS A 219 0.66 -33.39 4.14
CA LYS A 219 2.08 -33.06 4.16
C LYS A 219 2.84 -33.81 3.09
N LEU A 220 3.56 -33.10 2.23
CA LEU A 220 4.51 -33.70 1.28
C LEU A 220 5.87 -33.89 1.95
N VAL A 221 6.39 -35.12 1.96
CA VAL A 221 7.78 -35.42 2.32
C VAL A 221 8.50 -35.89 1.06
N ILE A 222 9.55 -35.17 0.65
CA ILE A 222 10.17 -35.36 -0.67
C ILE A 222 11.68 -35.20 -0.64
N ASN A 223 12.39 -36.06 -1.39
CA ASN A 223 13.84 -35.97 -1.54
C ASN A 223 14.25 -34.62 -2.15
N GLU A 224 15.33 -34.03 -1.65
CA GLU A 224 15.85 -32.72 -2.10
C GLU A 224 16.08 -32.65 -3.63
N THR A 225 16.59 -33.72 -4.25
CA THR A 225 16.85 -33.77 -5.69
C THR A 225 15.54 -33.73 -6.50
N LEU A 226 14.51 -34.44 -6.04
CA LEU A 226 13.22 -34.44 -6.71
C LEU A 226 12.47 -33.13 -6.46
N ALA A 227 12.57 -32.57 -5.25
CA ALA A 227 12.02 -31.27 -4.92
C ALA A 227 12.56 -30.17 -5.85
N LYS A 228 13.86 -30.21 -6.16
CA LYS A 228 14.49 -29.31 -7.13
C LYS A 228 13.92 -29.48 -8.54
N LYS A 229 13.76 -30.71 -9.00
CA LYS A 229 13.15 -31.01 -10.32
C LYS A 229 11.70 -30.52 -10.42
N LEU A 230 10.98 -30.53 -9.31
CA LEU A 230 9.60 -30.03 -9.21
C LEU A 230 9.50 -28.54 -8.81
N HIS A 231 10.62 -27.82 -8.76
CA HIS A 231 10.68 -26.40 -8.40
C HIS A 231 10.12 -26.05 -7.00
N LEU A 232 10.26 -26.95 -6.03
CA LEU A 232 9.76 -26.77 -4.66
C LEU A 232 10.77 -26.12 -3.69
N GLU A 233 11.99 -25.79 -4.16
CA GLU A 233 13.05 -25.23 -3.32
C GLU A 233 12.63 -23.90 -2.67
N MET A 234 12.07 -22.98 -3.46
CA MET A 234 11.55 -21.70 -2.96
C MET A 234 10.40 -21.89 -1.97
N THR A 235 9.51 -22.86 -2.22
CA THR A 235 8.39 -23.16 -1.32
C THR A 235 8.89 -23.69 0.03
N ALA A 236 9.91 -24.55 0.02
CA ALA A 236 10.52 -25.08 1.23
C ALA A 236 11.24 -23.98 2.04
N GLU A 237 11.92 -23.06 1.36
CA GLU A 237 12.58 -21.92 2.01
C GLU A 237 11.57 -20.94 2.59
N ALA A 238 10.53 -20.59 1.83
CA ALA A 238 9.44 -19.74 2.31
C ALA A 238 8.75 -20.34 3.53
N LEU A 239 8.50 -21.66 3.54
CA LEU A 239 7.92 -22.36 4.70
C LEU A 239 8.83 -22.30 5.93
N LYS A 240 10.15 -22.48 5.77
CA LYS A 240 11.10 -22.35 6.89
C LYS A 240 11.06 -20.96 7.49
N LYS A 241 11.08 -19.93 6.64
CA LYS A 241 11.00 -18.52 7.08
C LYS A 241 9.70 -18.24 7.82
N ASP A 242 8.58 -18.67 7.25
CA ASP A 242 7.24 -18.49 7.83
C ASP A 242 7.09 -19.20 9.19
N LYS A 243 7.67 -20.40 9.35
CA LYS A 243 7.72 -21.09 10.65
C LYS A 243 8.45 -20.25 11.71
N GLU A 244 9.60 -19.67 11.37
CA GLU A 244 10.37 -18.84 12.31
C GLU A 244 9.65 -17.53 12.63
N GLU A 245 9.09 -16.86 11.63
CA GLU A 245 8.26 -15.66 11.82
C GLU A 245 7.04 -15.95 12.70
N THR A 246 6.37 -17.09 12.49
CA THR A 246 5.22 -17.49 13.32
C THR A 246 5.62 -17.82 14.75
N LYS A 247 6.77 -18.47 14.98
CA LYS A 247 7.30 -18.73 16.33
C LYS A 247 7.57 -17.43 17.08
N GLN A 248 8.19 -16.45 16.42
CA GLN A 248 8.44 -15.13 17.01
C GLN A 248 7.13 -14.42 17.34
N LEU A 249 6.18 -14.40 16.39
CA LEU A 249 4.87 -13.79 16.59
C LEU A 249 4.08 -14.46 17.72
N ASN A 250 4.16 -15.78 17.88
CA ASN A 250 3.50 -16.50 18.97
C ASN A 250 3.98 -16.07 20.36
N GLN A 251 5.23 -15.62 20.51
CA GLN A 251 5.70 -15.05 21.78
C GLN A 251 4.86 -13.82 22.18
N THR A 252 4.54 -12.98 21.21
CA THR A 252 3.72 -11.78 21.40
C THR A 252 2.23 -12.11 21.54
N ILE A 253 1.68 -12.96 20.66
CA ILE A 253 0.26 -13.34 20.69
C ILE A 253 -0.10 -14.01 22.03
N LYS A 254 0.74 -14.94 22.50
CA LYS A 254 0.53 -15.61 23.78
C LYS A 254 0.54 -14.63 24.95
N ALA A 255 1.47 -13.68 24.94
CA ALA A 255 1.60 -12.67 25.99
C ALA A 255 0.41 -11.70 26.02
N LEU A 256 -0.13 -11.32 24.86
CA LEU A 256 -1.20 -10.31 24.75
C LEU A 256 -2.60 -10.90 24.88
N ILE A 257 -2.86 -12.05 24.28
CA ILE A 257 -4.23 -12.59 24.14
C ILE A 257 -4.37 -14.05 24.60
N GLY A 258 -3.29 -14.70 25.04
CA GLY A 258 -3.33 -16.07 25.57
C GLY A 258 -3.54 -17.17 24.53
N GLU A 259 -3.50 -16.83 23.24
CA GLU A 259 -3.69 -17.74 22.11
C GLU A 259 -2.37 -18.06 21.40
N GLU A 260 -2.35 -19.08 20.53
CA GLU A 260 -1.20 -19.43 19.70
C GLU A 260 -1.61 -19.78 18.27
N LEU A 261 -0.79 -19.40 17.30
CA LEU A 261 -0.92 -19.81 15.91
C LEU A 261 -0.25 -21.16 15.67
N ILE A 262 -0.92 -22.02 14.91
CA ILE A 262 -0.40 -23.32 14.47
C ILE A 262 0.70 -23.09 13.44
N LEU A 263 1.86 -23.73 13.66
CA LEU A 263 2.94 -23.71 12.68
C LEU A 263 2.53 -24.48 11.42
N LYS A 264 2.75 -23.87 10.26
CA LYS A 264 2.56 -24.55 8.97
C LYS A 264 3.59 -25.65 8.83
N ASP A 265 3.21 -26.86 8.44
CA ASP A 265 4.06 -28.04 8.32
C ASP A 265 3.64 -28.94 7.15
N TYR A 266 3.29 -28.33 6.02
CA TYR A 266 2.77 -29.04 4.85
C TYR A 266 3.85 -29.56 3.88
N LEU A 267 5.12 -29.23 4.09
CA LEU A 267 6.24 -29.67 3.24
C LEU A 267 7.49 -29.97 4.08
N GLN A 268 8.15 -31.08 3.77
CA GLN A 268 9.41 -31.48 4.38
C GLN A 268 10.37 -32.06 3.32
N LEU A 269 11.59 -31.52 3.29
CA LEU A 269 12.67 -32.07 2.49
C LEU A 269 13.42 -33.17 3.26
N THR A 270 13.89 -34.18 2.54
CA THR A 270 14.61 -35.33 3.09
C THR A 270 15.81 -35.70 2.21
N LYS A 271 16.82 -36.32 2.81
CA LYS A 271 18.01 -36.84 2.10
C LYS A 271 17.85 -38.28 1.61
N ASN A 272 16.77 -38.95 2.01
CA ASN A 272 16.52 -40.35 1.62
C ASN A 272 16.29 -40.45 0.11
N LYS A 273 17.07 -41.29 -0.56
CA LYS A 273 16.96 -41.50 -2.01
C LYS A 273 15.56 -42.02 -2.36
N ASN A 274 15.02 -41.53 -3.47
CA ASN A 274 13.72 -41.95 -4.03
C ASN A 274 12.50 -41.77 -3.11
N GLN A 275 12.60 -40.96 -2.05
CA GLN A 275 11.46 -40.69 -1.17
C GLN A 275 10.57 -39.59 -1.75
N MET A 276 9.30 -39.92 -1.97
CA MET A 276 8.20 -38.98 -2.16
C MET A 276 6.95 -39.61 -1.56
N GLU A 277 6.42 -39.03 -0.49
CA GLU A 277 5.25 -39.54 0.21
C GLU A 277 4.35 -38.37 0.66
N PHE A 278 3.05 -38.59 0.56
CA PHE A 278 2.06 -37.71 1.15
C PHE A 278 1.60 -38.30 2.48
N LYS A 279 1.75 -37.54 3.57
CA LYS A 279 1.29 -37.89 4.91
C LYS A 279 0.01 -37.17 5.22
N GLN A 280 -0.98 -37.94 5.65
CA GLN A 280 -2.13 -37.38 6.34
C GLN A 280 -1.69 -36.94 7.74
N ASN A 281 -1.54 -35.64 7.94
CA ASN A 281 -0.97 -35.06 9.18
C ASN A 281 -2.05 -34.46 10.10
N ASP A 282 -3.33 -34.59 9.73
CA ASP A 282 -4.49 -34.22 10.55
C ASP A 282 -5.46 -35.42 10.62
N GLY A 283 -5.85 -35.82 11.83
CA GLY A 283 -6.70 -36.98 12.07
C GLY A 283 -8.19 -36.73 11.81
N GLU A 284 -8.60 -35.47 11.69
CA GLU A 284 -10.00 -35.09 11.52
C GLU A 284 -10.27 -34.54 10.12
N ILE A 285 -9.31 -33.82 9.54
CA ILE A 285 -9.45 -33.15 8.25
C ILE A 285 -8.90 -34.01 7.13
N GLN A 286 -9.77 -34.67 6.34
CA GLN A 286 -9.35 -35.36 5.12
C GLN A 286 -9.06 -34.36 3.99
N SER A 287 -7.88 -34.46 3.37
CA SER A 287 -7.55 -33.59 2.23
C SER A 287 -8.31 -34.00 0.97
N GLU A 288 -9.08 -33.07 0.39
CA GLU A 288 -9.77 -33.25 -0.90
C GLU A 288 -8.78 -33.58 -2.04
N MET A 289 -7.56 -33.06 -1.95
CA MET A 289 -6.50 -33.31 -2.93
C MET A 289 -6.10 -34.79 -3.02
N MET A 290 -6.16 -35.53 -1.90
CA MET A 290 -5.88 -36.98 -1.92
C MET A 290 -6.91 -37.76 -2.71
N VAL A 291 -8.18 -37.36 -2.65
CA VAL A 291 -9.26 -38.02 -3.40
C VAL A 291 -9.01 -37.85 -4.90
N ILE A 292 -8.66 -36.63 -5.32
CA ILE A 292 -8.32 -36.33 -6.71
C ILE A 292 -7.10 -37.15 -7.15
N LEU A 293 -6.02 -37.14 -6.35
CA LEU A 293 -4.80 -37.88 -6.65
C LEU A 293 -5.06 -39.38 -6.85
N PHE A 294 -5.82 -40.00 -5.96
CA PHE A 294 -6.15 -41.42 -6.06
C PHE A 294 -6.99 -41.74 -7.30
N ASN A 295 -7.94 -40.88 -7.65
CA ASN A 295 -8.76 -41.08 -8.85
C ASN A 295 -7.93 -40.96 -10.13
N MET A 296 -7.03 -39.99 -10.20
CA MET A 296 -6.09 -39.84 -11.32
C MET A 296 -5.15 -41.05 -11.41
N TRP A 297 -4.59 -41.49 -10.29
CA TRP A 297 -3.71 -42.65 -10.23
C TRP A 297 -4.41 -43.92 -10.70
N LYS A 298 -5.62 -44.22 -10.18
CA LYS A 298 -6.41 -45.39 -10.61
C LYS A 298 -6.66 -45.38 -12.12
N SER A 299 -7.07 -44.23 -12.65
CA SER A 299 -7.33 -44.06 -14.09
C SER A 299 -6.08 -44.31 -14.92
N HIS A 300 -4.92 -43.82 -14.46
CA HIS A 300 -3.65 -44.04 -15.13
C HIS A 300 -3.22 -45.51 -15.12
N ILE A 301 -3.35 -46.20 -13.99
CA ILE A 301 -3.05 -47.64 -13.91
C ILE A 301 -3.95 -48.45 -14.84
N MET A 302 -5.25 -48.14 -14.89
CA MET A 302 -6.16 -48.82 -15.83
C MET A 302 -5.75 -48.61 -17.28
N PHE A 303 -5.36 -47.38 -17.64
CA PHE A 303 -4.83 -47.08 -18.97
C PHE A 303 -3.58 -47.90 -19.30
N LEU A 304 -2.61 -47.96 -18.38
CA LEU A 304 -1.38 -48.75 -18.56
C LEU A 304 -1.67 -50.26 -18.70
N ASN A 305 -2.58 -50.79 -17.91
CA ASN A 305 -2.99 -52.20 -18.01
C ASN A 305 -3.64 -52.49 -19.37
N ASN A 306 -4.43 -51.57 -19.91
CA ASN A 306 -5.02 -51.73 -21.24
C ASN A 306 -3.94 -51.73 -22.33
N MET A 307 -2.98 -50.80 -22.26
CA MET A 307 -1.83 -50.80 -23.18
C MET A 307 -1.01 -52.09 -23.09
N GLU A 308 -0.74 -52.58 -21.88
CA GLU A 308 -0.04 -53.84 -21.68
C GLU A 308 -0.80 -55.01 -22.33
N ASN A 309 -2.11 -55.10 -22.14
CA ASN A 309 -2.94 -56.12 -22.76
C ASN A 309 -2.93 -56.06 -24.29
N GLU A 310 -2.92 -54.86 -24.88
CA GLU A 310 -2.79 -54.68 -26.33
C GLU A 310 -1.45 -55.22 -26.83
N TYR A 311 -0.34 -54.84 -26.19
CA TYR A 311 0.99 -55.32 -26.58
C TYR A 311 1.17 -56.83 -26.33
N LEU A 312 0.57 -57.40 -25.28
CA LEU A 312 0.57 -58.84 -25.05
C LEU A 312 -0.21 -59.58 -26.14
N SER A 313 -1.32 -59.02 -26.63
CA SER A 313 -2.05 -59.60 -27.77
C SER A 313 -1.21 -59.52 -29.05
N GLU A 314 -0.58 -58.38 -29.33
CA GLU A 314 0.31 -58.21 -30.48
C GLU A 314 1.48 -59.19 -30.44
N LEU A 315 2.12 -59.34 -29.28
CA LEU A 315 3.21 -60.29 -29.07
C LEU A 315 2.75 -61.74 -29.32
N ARG A 316 1.59 -62.11 -28.78
CA ARG A 316 1.00 -63.44 -29.03
C ARG A 316 0.79 -63.68 -30.53
N ASP A 317 0.19 -62.72 -31.21
CA ASP A 317 -0.15 -62.83 -32.63
C ASP A 317 1.12 -62.86 -33.52
N ALA A 318 2.19 -62.18 -33.12
CA ALA A 318 3.49 -62.23 -33.78
C ALA A 318 4.23 -63.57 -33.57
N LEU A 319 4.12 -64.17 -32.39
CA LEU A 319 4.78 -65.45 -32.06
C LEU A 319 4.06 -66.67 -32.64
N LEU A 320 2.73 -66.60 -32.80
CA LEU A 320 1.90 -67.73 -33.19
C LEU A 320 2.32 -68.37 -34.55
N PRO A 321 2.63 -67.63 -35.63
CA PRO A 321 3.09 -68.22 -36.89
C PRO A 321 4.47 -68.90 -36.79
N GLU A 322 5.37 -68.36 -35.98
CA GLU A 322 6.72 -68.91 -35.77
C GLU A 322 6.67 -70.19 -34.91
N LEU A 323 5.73 -70.26 -33.95
CA LEU A 323 5.38 -71.49 -33.22
C LEU A 323 4.78 -72.55 -34.16
N MET A 324 3.78 -72.16 -34.97
CA MET A 324 3.07 -73.06 -35.88
C MET A 324 3.95 -73.59 -37.03
N SER A 325 4.98 -72.85 -37.44
CA SER A 325 5.94 -73.27 -38.47
C SER A 325 7.10 -74.11 -37.92
N GLY A 326 7.16 -74.32 -36.60
CA GLY A 326 8.22 -75.09 -35.93
C GLY A 326 9.58 -74.39 -35.91
N LYS A 327 9.64 -73.09 -36.24
CA LYS A 327 10.87 -72.29 -36.14
C LYS A 327 11.23 -71.95 -34.69
N LEU A 328 10.23 -71.78 -33.83
CA LEU A 328 10.40 -71.66 -32.39
C LEU A 328 10.36 -73.06 -31.75
N ASP A 329 11.51 -73.52 -31.27
CA ASP A 329 11.73 -74.82 -30.64
C ASP A 329 11.48 -74.72 -29.13
N LEU A 330 10.29 -75.15 -28.70
CA LEU A 330 9.86 -75.08 -27.29
C LEU A 330 10.73 -75.95 -26.36
N GLU A 331 11.26 -77.07 -26.86
CA GLU A 331 12.11 -77.97 -26.07
C GLU A 331 13.45 -77.32 -25.65
N LYS A 332 13.95 -76.35 -26.44
CA LYS A 332 15.16 -75.57 -26.10
C LYS A 332 14.91 -74.45 -25.09
N LEU A 333 13.65 -74.08 -24.84
CA LEU A 333 13.29 -72.99 -23.93
C LEU A 333 13.08 -73.49 -22.48
N GLY A 334 13.09 -74.81 -22.25
CA GLY A 334 12.92 -75.41 -20.92
C GLY A 334 11.53 -75.22 -20.32
N ILE A 335 10.51 -75.04 -21.19
CA ILE A 335 9.10 -74.87 -20.83
C ILE A 335 8.31 -76.09 -21.32
#